data_AF-A0AAW1HT31-F1
#
_entry.id   AF-A0AAW1HT31-F1
#
_cell.length_a   1.000
_cell.length_b   1.000
_cell.length_c   1.000
_cell.angle_alpha   90.00
_cell.angle_beta   90.00
_cell.angle_gamma   90.00
#
_symmetry.space_group_name_H-M   'P 1'
#
loop_
_entity.id
_entity.type
_entity.pdbx_description
1 polymer ?
#
loop_
_entity_poly.entity_id
_entity_poly.type
_entity_poly.pdbx_seq_one_letter_code
_entity_poly.pdbx_strand_id
1 'polypeptide(L)'
;MTLTKCFKCGDSLPEEGDFVYCHGCEEGYHFKCSISSSTYNVMSNKRKITWRCETCRDGQKADEYKAESQKSASQSGMKQQEIMEIKGMLRNLQNKIDGRNLQNKIDGIVKSQQFISAKYDEIKSGHVEMRNM
;
A
#
# COMPACT_ATOMS: atom_id res chain seq x y z
N MET A 1 -22.82 0.38 -3.23
CA MET A 1 -21.44 0.51 -3.73
C MET A 1 -21.41 1.72 -4.66
N THR A 2 -20.70 2.78 -4.28
CA THR A 2 -20.55 3.97 -5.13
C THR A 2 -19.43 3.71 -6.14
N LEU A 3 -19.79 3.49 -7.40
CA LEU A 3 -18.83 3.40 -8.51
C LEU A 3 -18.21 4.78 -8.73
N THR A 4 -16.93 4.92 -8.39
CA THR A 4 -16.15 6.13 -8.71
C THR A 4 -16.04 6.24 -10.23
N LYS A 5 -16.30 7.40 -10.82
CA LYS A 5 -16.27 7.61 -12.28
C LYS A 5 -15.01 8.36 -12.69
N CYS A 6 -14.53 8.11 -13.90
CA CYS A 6 -13.45 8.89 -14.49
C CYS A 6 -13.97 10.28 -14.85
N PHE A 7 -13.29 11.33 -14.40
CA PHE A 7 -13.71 12.70 -14.66
C PHE A 7 -13.61 13.11 -16.13
N LYS A 8 -12.74 12.46 -16.93
CA LYS A 8 -12.59 12.78 -18.35
C LYS A 8 -13.64 12.11 -19.25
N CYS A 9 -13.90 10.82 -19.07
CA CYS A 9 -14.81 10.07 -19.95
C CYS A 9 -16.17 9.74 -19.31
N GLY A 10 -16.34 9.93 -18.01
CA GLY A 10 -17.58 9.60 -17.30
C GLY A 10 -17.81 8.11 -17.02
N ASP A 11 -17.00 7.23 -17.59
CA ASP A 11 -17.08 5.77 -17.36
C ASP A 11 -16.62 5.42 -15.94
N SER A 12 -17.08 4.27 -15.44
CA SER A 12 -16.64 3.74 -14.14
C SER A 12 -15.13 3.49 -14.10
N LEU A 13 -14.51 3.88 -12.98
CA LEU A 13 -13.15 3.46 -12.64
C LEU A 13 -13.21 2.01 -12.14
N PRO A 14 -12.19 1.19 -12.47
CA PRO A 14 -12.07 -0.16 -11.93
C PRO A 14 -11.92 -0.10 -10.41
N GLU A 15 -12.42 -1.11 -9.70
CA GLU A 15 -12.35 -1.16 -8.23
C GLU A 15 -10.91 -1.22 -7.73
N GLU A 16 -9.99 -1.80 -8.51
CA GLU A 16 -8.58 -1.90 -8.16
C GLU A 16 -7.64 -1.53 -9.32
N GLY A 17 -6.54 -0.85 -8.96
CA GLY A 17 -5.27 -0.96 -9.67
C GLY A 17 -5.03 -0.20 -10.96
N ASP A 18 -6.03 0.40 -11.62
CA ASP A 18 -5.85 0.96 -12.98
C ASP A 18 -6.37 2.40 -13.17
N PHE A 19 -6.18 3.24 -12.16
CA PHE A 19 -6.54 4.66 -12.18
C PHE A 19 -5.62 5.51 -11.29
N VAL A 20 -5.69 6.84 -11.47
CA VAL A 20 -4.89 7.83 -10.74
C VAL A 20 -5.76 9.01 -10.30
N TYR A 21 -5.42 9.62 -9.16
CA TYR A 21 -6.07 10.84 -8.66
C TYR A 21 -5.24 12.08 -8.92
N CYS A 22 -5.89 13.14 -9.40
CA CYS A 22 -5.25 14.44 -9.57
C CYS A 22 -5.07 15.13 -8.21
N HIS A 23 -3.87 15.59 -7.89
CA HIS A 23 -3.60 16.37 -6.67
C HIS A 23 -4.27 17.76 -6.67
N GLY A 24 -4.66 18.28 -7.84
CA GLY A 24 -5.28 19.60 -7.97
C GLY A 24 -6.79 19.60 -7.79
N CYS A 25 -7.50 18.73 -8.51
CA CYS A 25 -8.97 18.65 -8.46
C CYS A 25 -9.50 17.45 -7.65
N GLU A 26 -8.63 16.58 -7.15
CA GLU A 26 -8.96 15.36 -6.39
C GLU A 26 -9.80 14.32 -7.16
N GLU A 27 -10.03 14.55 -8.45
CA GLU A 27 -10.79 13.65 -9.31
C GLU A 27 -9.97 12.45 -9.80
N GLY A 28 -10.66 11.34 -10.05
CA GLY A 28 -10.09 10.10 -10.55
C GLY A 28 -10.07 9.99 -12.08
N TYR A 29 -9.01 9.40 -12.62
CA TYR A 29 -8.82 9.24 -14.06
C TYR A 29 -8.28 7.85 -14.39
N HIS A 30 -8.81 7.20 -15.43
CA HIS A 30 -8.10 6.06 -16.01
C HIS A 30 -6.74 6.52 -16.53
N PHE A 31 -5.74 5.65 -16.45
CA PHE A 31 -4.43 5.92 -17.05
C PHE A 31 -4.56 6.29 -18.54
N LYS A 32 -5.33 5.54 -19.33
CA LYS A 32 -5.59 5.86 -20.75
C LYS A 32 -6.19 7.25 -20.99
N CYS A 33 -6.88 7.81 -20.01
CA CYS A 33 -7.55 9.11 -20.13
C CYS A 33 -6.63 10.28 -19.77
N SER A 34 -5.57 10.06 -18.98
CA SER A 34 -4.73 11.15 -18.47
C SER A 34 -3.22 10.94 -18.65
N ILE A 35 -2.69 9.77 -18.26
CA ILE A 35 -1.27 9.44 -18.33
C ILE A 35 -1.10 7.92 -18.50
N SER A 36 -0.23 7.48 -19.41
CA SER A 36 0.01 6.05 -19.58
C SER A 36 0.55 5.40 -18.30
N SER A 37 0.07 4.18 -18.00
CA SER A 37 0.47 3.41 -16.81
C SER A 37 2.00 3.23 -16.75
N SER A 38 2.65 2.95 -17.90
CA SER A 38 4.11 2.86 -18.00
C SER A 38 4.82 4.14 -17.55
N THR A 39 4.35 5.31 -18.01
CA THR A 39 4.92 6.61 -17.62
C THR A 39 4.72 6.87 -16.14
N TYR A 40 3.53 6.57 -15.62
CA TYR A 40 3.23 6.74 -14.20
C TYR A 40 4.09 5.83 -13.33
N ASN A 41 4.29 4.57 -13.73
CA ASN A 41 5.02 3.59 -12.94
C ASN A 41 6.50 3.93 -12.75
N VAL A 42 7.13 4.52 -13.77
CA VAL A 42 8.54 4.97 -13.71
C VAL A 42 8.72 6.30 -12.99
N MET A 43 7.65 7.01 -12.62
CA MET A 43 7.76 8.24 -11.82
C MET A 43 8.25 7.95 -10.40
N SER A 44 9.02 8.88 -9.86
CA SER A 44 9.38 8.87 -8.44
C SER A 44 8.12 9.02 -7.57
N ASN A 45 8.15 8.46 -6.36
CA ASN A 45 7.03 8.52 -5.43
C ASN A 45 6.58 9.98 -5.17
N LYS A 46 7.52 10.92 -5.10
CA LYS A 46 7.20 12.35 -4.97
C LYS A 46 6.34 12.85 -6.14
N ARG A 47 6.71 12.51 -7.38
CA ARG A 47 5.96 12.91 -8.58
C ARG A 47 4.60 12.22 -8.69
N LYS A 48 4.48 10.98 -8.22
CA LYS A 48 3.20 10.25 -8.15
C LYS A 48 2.21 10.97 -7.22
N ILE A 49 2.68 11.34 -6.01
CA ILE A 49 1.84 12.02 -5.00
C ILE A 49 1.42 13.42 -5.45
N THR A 50 2.28 14.13 -6.19
CA THR A 50 1.99 15.47 -6.70
C THR A 50 1.50 15.47 -8.15
N TRP A 51 1.06 14.32 -8.68
CA TRP A 51 0.61 14.24 -10.06
C TRP A 51 -0.65 15.08 -10.27
N ARG A 52 -0.76 15.74 -11.42
CA ARG A 52 -1.88 16.63 -11.77
C ARG A 52 -2.36 16.29 -13.19
N CYS A 53 -3.68 16.34 -13.40
CA CYS A 53 -4.28 16.25 -14.73
C CYS A 53 -3.88 17.46 -15.59
N GLU A 54 -4.04 17.32 -16.90
CA GLU A 54 -3.72 18.36 -17.91
C GLU A 54 -4.33 19.72 -17.56
N THR A 55 -5.63 19.76 -17.29
CA THR A 55 -6.35 20.98 -16.89
C THR A 55 -5.74 21.68 -15.67
N CYS A 56 -5.40 20.91 -14.61
CA CYS A 56 -4.79 21.46 -13.41
C CYS A 56 -3.31 21.82 -13.57
N ARG A 57 -2.63 21.31 -14.61
CA ARG A 57 -1.25 21.69 -14.96
C ARG A 57 -1.23 23.02 -15.74
N ASP A 58 -2.22 23.24 -16.59
CA ASP A 58 -2.32 24.43 -17.45
C ASP A 58 -2.91 25.65 -16.72
N GLY A 59 -3.17 25.54 -15.42
CA GLY A 59 -3.58 26.68 -14.59
C GLY A 59 -5.06 27.05 -14.71
N GLN A 60 -5.85 26.29 -15.49
CA GLN A 60 -7.31 26.40 -15.44
C GLN A 60 -7.79 25.78 -14.12
N LYS A 61 -8.24 26.63 -13.20
CA LYS A 61 -8.98 26.18 -12.02
C LYS A 61 -10.16 25.34 -12.52
N ALA A 62 -10.36 24.17 -11.89
CA ALA A 62 -11.48 23.26 -12.14
C ALA A 62 -12.84 23.84 -11.65
N ASP A 63 -13.05 25.14 -11.84
CA ASP A 63 -14.22 25.90 -11.43
C ASP A 63 -15.21 26.08 -12.60
N GLU A 64 -14.79 25.91 -13.86
CA GLU A 64 -15.68 26.12 -15.03
C GLU A 64 -16.47 24.88 -15.48
N TYR A 65 -16.26 23.70 -14.89
CA TYR A 65 -17.06 22.49 -15.21
C TYR A 65 -18.04 22.07 -14.11
N LYS A 66 -18.21 22.88 -13.05
CA LYS A 66 -19.10 22.61 -11.90
C LYS A 66 -20.45 23.33 -12.00
N ALA A 67 -21.07 23.37 -13.18
CA ALA A 67 -22.44 23.89 -13.29
C ALA A 67 -23.52 22.88 -12.90
N GLU A 68 -23.22 21.58 -12.75
CA GLU A 68 -24.27 20.58 -12.51
C GLU A 68 -23.80 19.42 -11.66
N SER A 69 -23.73 19.64 -10.33
CA SER A 69 -24.03 18.64 -9.28
C SER A 69 -23.58 19.14 -7.91
N GLN A 70 -24.25 20.19 -7.42
CA GLN A 70 -24.20 20.53 -6.00
C GLN A 70 -25.38 19.87 -5.29
N LYS A 71 -25.07 18.97 -4.33
CA LYS A 71 -25.69 18.90 -2.99
C LYS A 71 -25.13 17.72 -2.20
N SER A 72 -24.03 17.95 -1.46
CA SER A 72 -23.73 17.30 -0.16
C SER A 72 -22.28 17.58 0.28
N ALA A 73 -21.96 18.84 0.60
CA ALA A 73 -20.64 19.21 1.12
C ALA A 73 -20.79 20.04 2.40
N SER A 74 -21.12 19.37 3.51
CA SER A 74 -21.02 19.99 4.84
C SER A 74 -20.58 19.02 5.95
N GLN A 75 -20.07 17.83 5.61
CA GLN A 75 -19.69 16.81 6.62
C GLN A 75 -18.32 16.16 6.39
N SER A 76 -17.48 16.67 5.47
CA SER A 76 -16.21 16.03 5.07
C SER A 76 -14.98 16.54 5.84
N GLY A 77 -15.02 17.75 6.42
CA GLY A 77 -13.85 18.37 7.06
C GLY A 77 -13.36 17.65 8.32
N MET A 78 -14.27 17.17 9.18
CA MET A 78 -13.88 16.46 10.40
C MET A 78 -13.28 15.07 10.13
N LYS A 79 -13.75 14.37 9.08
CA LYS A 79 -13.26 13.03 8.74
C LYS A 79 -11.83 13.04 8.18
N GLN A 80 -11.41 14.13 7.53
CA GLN A 80 -10.05 14.26 7.00
C GLN A 80 -8.98 14.37 8.11
N GLN A 81 -9.35 14.94 9.26
CA GLN A 81 -8.44 15.06 10.41
C GLN A 81 -8.25 13.72 11.12
N GLU A 82 -9.33 12.95 11.32
CA GLU A 82 -9.24 11.57 11.86
C GLU A 82 -8.42 10.65 10.95
N ILE A 83 -8.56 10.76 9.62
CA ILE A 83 -7.77 9.97 8.66
C ILE A 83 -6.27 10.30 8.77
N MET A 84 -5.91 11.53 9.09
CA MET A 84 -4.52 11.95 9.23
C MET A 84 -3.88 11.38 10.51
N GLU A 85 -4.63 11.36 11.61
CA GLU A 85 -4.20 10.73 12.88
C GLU A 85 -4.07 9.20 12.74
N ILE A 86 -5.04 8.54 12.12
CA ILE A 86 -5.00 7.10 11.86
C ILE A 86 -3.77 6.73 11.01
N LYS A 87 -3.44 7.53 9.98
CA LYS A 87 -2.22 7.34 9.16
C LYS A 87 -0.92 7.56 9.95
N GLY A 88 -0.94 8.41 10.97
CA GLY A 88 0.18 8.59 11.90
C GLY A 88 0.39 7.36 12.78
N MET A 89 -0.69 6.84 13.36
CA MET A 89 -0.67 5.65 14.20
C MET A 89 -0.23 4.39 13.44
N LEU A 90 -0.70 4.21 12.19
CA LEU A 90 -0.29 3.08 11.34
C LEU A 90 1.20 3.07 11.04
N ARG A 91 1.82 4.23 10.78
CA ARG A 91 3.28 4.33 10.57
C ARG A 91 4.07 3.94 11.82
N ASN A 92 3.59 4.33 13.00
CA ASN A 92 4.22 3.95 14.27
C ASN A 92 4.10 2.45 14.56
N LEU A 93 2.97 1.81 14.21
CA LEU A 93 2.81 0.37 14.32
C LEU A 93 3.73 -0.38 13.33
N GLN A 94 3.86 0.13 12.11
CA GLN A 94 4.71 -0.47 11.09
C GLN A 94 6.21 -0.45 11.48
N ASN A 95 6.64 0.57 12.22
CA ASN A 95 8.00 0.61 12.77
C ASN A 95 8.20 -0.35 13.96
N LYS A 96 7.13 -0.75 14.66
CA LYS A 96 7.19 -1.73 15.76
C LYS A 96 7.12 -3.18 15.27
N ILE A 97 6.54 -3.41 14.09
CA ILE A 97 6.52 -4.72 13.42
C ILE A 97 7.75 -4.80 12.51
N ASP A 98 8.95 -4.84 13.09
CA ASP A 98 10.16 -5.14 12.34
C ASP A 98 10.25 -6.66 12.13
N GLY A 99 9.54 -7.15 11.10
CA GLY A 99 9.46 -8.57 10.76
C GLY A 99 10.83 -9.23 10.55
N ARG A 100 11.87 -8.44 10.29
CA ARG A 100 13.27 -8.92 10.20
C ARG A 100 13.82 -9.39 11.54
N ASN A 101 13.45 -8.74 12.65
CA ASN A 101 13.88 -9.17 13.99
C ASN A 101 13.22 -10.51 14.36
N LEU A 102 11.94 -10.68 14.00
CA LEU A 102 11.23 -11.93 14.22
C LEU A 102 11.82 -13.07 13.38
N GLN A 103 12.12 -12.82 12.10
CA GLN A 103 12.75 -13.80 11.21
C GLN A 103 14.10 -14.26 11.76
N ASN A 104 14.96 -13.33 12.22
CA ASN A 104 16.26 -13.67 12.80
C ASN A 104 16.13 -14.54 14.06
N LYS A 105 15.12 -14.28 14.91
CA LYS A 105 14.84 -15.10 16.09
C LYS A 105 14.34 -16.50 15.73
N ILE A 106 13.46 -16.61 14.73
CA ILE A 106 12.96 -17.89 14.23
C ILE A 106 14.12 -18.72 13.67
N ASP A 107 14.97 -18.14 12.84
CA ASP A 107 16.13 -18.82 12.27
C ASP A 107 17.11 -19.31 13.36
N GLY A 108 17.29 -18.52 14.42
CA GLY A 108 18.10 -18.91 15.59
C GLY A 108 17.52 -20.12 16.34
N ILE A 109 16.20 -20.16 16.51
CA ILE A 109 15.50 -21.29 17.16
C ILE A 109 15.63 -22.54 16.29
N VAL A 110 15.43 -22.43 14.98
CA VAL A 110 15.55 -23.57 14.05
C VAL A 110 16.96 -24.17 14.10
N LYS A 111 18.00 -23.33 14.08
CA LYS A 111 19.40 -23.80 14.20
C LYS A 111 19.66 -24.52 15.53
N SER A 112 19.11 -23.98 16.62
CA SER A 112 19.27 -24.57 17.96
C SER A 112 18.57 -25.94 18.04
N GLN A 113 17.39 -26.06 17.44
CA GLN A 113 16.64 -27.32 17.37
C GLN A 113 17.36 -28.37 16.51
N GLN A 114 17.86 -27.97 15.35
CA GLN A 114 18.66 -28.85 14.47
C GLN A 114 19.91 -29.38 15.19
N PHE A 115 20.60 -28.52 15.94
CA PHE A 115 21.77 -28.92 16.72
C PHE A 115 21.41 -29.93 17.82
N ILE A 116 20.34 -29.69 18.57
CA ILE A 116 19.90 -30.62 19.63
C ILE A 116 19.44 -31.95 19.04
N SER A 117 18.69 -31.93 17.94
CA SER A 117 18.27 -33.15 17.25
C SER A 117 19.46 -33.98 16.76
N ALA A 118 20.45 -33.34 16.13
CA ALA A 118 21.67 -34.03 15.71
C ALA A 118 22.42 -34.67 16.90
N LYS A 119 22.52 -33.95 18.03
CA LYS A 119 23.15 -34.48 19.25
C LYS A 119 22.36 -35.63 19.88
N TYR A 120 21.04 -35.57 19.84
CA TYR A 120 20.19 -36.66 20.31
C TYR A 120 20.39 -37.92 19.46
N ASP A 121 20.47 -37.78 18.15
CA ASP A 121 20.71 -38.91 17.23
C ASP A 121 22.09 -39.53 17.45
N GLU A 122 23.14 -38.73 17.66
CA GLU A 122 24.48 -39.22 18.03
C GLU A 122 24.45 -40.06 19.32
N ILE A 123 23.81 -39.55 20.39
CA ILE A 123 23.71 -40.25 21.68
C ILE A 123 22.90 -41.54 21.54
N LYS A 124 21.78 -41.49 20.82
CA LYS A 124 20.94 -42.67 20.58
C LYS A 124 21.70 -43.74 19.80
N SER A 125 22.48 -43.35 18.80
CA SER A 125 23.29 -44.26 17.99
C SER A 125 24.40 -44.91 18.82
N GLY A 126 25.15 -44.12 19.58
CA GLY A 126 26.22 -44.64 20.45
C GLY A 126 25.71 -45.52 21.60
N HIS A 127 24.50 -45.27 22.10
CA HIS A 127 23.87 -46.10 23.13
C HIS A 127 23.32 -47.44 22.59
N VAL A 128 23.07 -47.54 21.28
CA VAL A 128 22.70 -48.81 20.63
C VAL A 128 23.93 -49.69 20.41
N GLU A 129 25.08 -49.12 20.11
CA GLU A 129 26.34 -49.86 19.94
C GLU A 129 26.88 -50.43 21.25
N MET A 130 26.78 -49.70 22.36
CA MET A 130 27.21 -50.20 23.68
C MET A 130 26.30 -51.29 24.28
N ARG A 131 25.10 -51.52 23.74
CA ARG A 131 24.15 -52.52 24.24
C ARG A 131 24.24 -53.87 23.53
N ASN A 132 24.98 -53.94 22.42
CA ASN A 132 25.17 -55.12 21.58
C ASN A 132 26.59 -55.73 21.72
N MET A 133 27.41 -55.22 22.65
CA MET A 133 28.63 -55.86 23.16
C MET A 133 28.34 -56.50 24.51
#